data_AF-A0A0A8X7Q9-F1
#
_entry.id   AF-A0A0A8X7Q9-F1
#
_cell.length_a   1.000
_cell.length_b   1.000
_cell.length_c   1.000
_cell.angle_alpha   90.00
_cell.angle_beta   90.00
_cell.angle_gamma   90.00
#
_symmetry.space_group_name_H-M   'P 1'
#
loop_
_entity.id
_entity.type
_entity.pdbx_description
1 polymer ?
#
loop_
_entity_poly.entity_id
_entity_poly.type
_entity_poly.pdbx_seq_one_letter_code
_entity_poly.pdbx_strand_id
1 'polypeptide(L)' 'MADSIEKAMRNAKASLELSGFKVEEKHTELVRKALEKEITNEEFLIEAKRLAQQKDGDLK' A
#
# COMPACT_ATOMS: atom_id res chain seq x y z
N MET A 1 -13.47 -10.83 11.13
CA MET A 1 -13.17 -10.40 9.74
C MET A 1 -12.09 -9.31 9.68
N ALA A 2 -12.02 -8.38 10.65
CA ALA A 2 -10.89 -7.44 10.75
C ALA A 2 -9.53 -8.14 10.95
N ASP A 3 -9.46 -9.15 11.84
CA ASP A 3 -8.24 -9.93 12.11
C ASP A 3 -7.60 -10.58 10.88
N SER A 4 -8.41 -11.00 9.89
CA SER A 4 -7.89 -11.64 8.68
C SER A 4 -7.23 -10.65 7.73
N ILE A 5 -7.75 -9.43 7.64
CA ILE A 5 -7.20 -8.38 6.78
C ILE A 5 -5.88 -7.88 7.37
N GLU A 6 -5.85 -7.58 8.67
CA GLU A 6 -4.65 -7.12 9.34
C GLU A 6 -3.51 -8.16 9.25
N LYS A 7 -3.84 -9.44 9.48
CA LYS A 7 -2.86 -10.53 9.34
C LYS A 7 -2.35 -10.67 7.90
N ALA A 8 -3.24 -10.58 6.90
CA ALA A 8 -2.85 -10.64 5.50
C ALA A 8 -1.93 -9.47 5.12
N MET A 9 -2.27 -8.25 5.55
CA MET A 9 -1.44 -7.06 5.32
C MET A 9 -0.07 -7.17 6.01
N ARG A 10 -0.02 -7.65 7.24
CA ARG A 10 1.25 -7.85 7.98
C ARG A 10 2.15 -8.85 7.25
N ASN A 11 1.59 -9.97 6.79
CA ASN A 11 2.34 -10.98 6.04
C ASN A 11 2.83 -10.43 4.69
N ALA A 12 1.99 -9.70 3.96
CA ALA A 12 2.36 -9.08 2.70
C ALA A 12 3.49 -8.05 2.88
N LYS A 13 3.38 -7.19 3.90
CA LYS A 13 4.43 -6.23 4.28
C LYS A 13 5.75 -6.94 4.56
N ALA A 14 5.75 -7.95 5.42
CA ALA A 14 6.96 -8.69 5.76
C ALA A 14 7.60 -9.36 4.52
N SER A 15 6.79 -9.95 3.64
CA SER A 15 7.27 -10.57 2.39
C SER A 15 7.96 -9.56 1.45
N LEU A 16 7.37 -8.36 1.31
CA LEU A 16 7.94 -7.28 0.51
C LEU A 16 9.24 -6.74 1.13
N GLU A 17 9.28 -6.57 2.45
CA GLU A 17 10.48 -6.13 3.17
C GLU A 17 11.62 -7.15 3.07
N LEU A 18 11.32 -8.45 3.16
CA LEU A 18 12.29 -9.52 2.90
C LEU A 18 12.83 -9.51 1.47
N SER A 19 12.02 -9.04 0.52
CA SER A 19 12.41 -8.86 -0.89
C SER A 19 13.17 -7.56 -1.14
N GLY A 20 13.48 -6.78 -0.10
CA GLY A 20 14.24 -5.52 -0.17
C GLY A 20 13.39 -4.27 -0.42
N PHE A 21 12.05 -4.38 -0.44
CA PHE A 21 11.18 -3.22 -0.59
C PHE A 21 10.89 -2.56 0.74
N LYS A 22 11.01 -1.24 0.81
CA LYS A 22 10.58 -0.47 1.98
C LYS A 22 9.08 -0.18 1.91
N VAL A 23 8.31 -0.74 2.84
CA VAL A 23 6.86 -0.49 2.94
C VAL A 23 6.59 0.56 4.01
N GLU A 24 6.34 1.79 3.57
CA GLU A 24 5.95 2.91 4.43
C GLU A 24 4.47 2.84 4.85
N GLU A 25 4.13 3.55 5.93
CA GLU A 25 2.77 3.58 6.49
C GLU A 25 1.74 4.05 5.46
N LYS A 26 2.07 5.08 4.67
CA LYS A 26 1.22 5.58 3.58
C LYS A 26 0.82 4.50 2.56
N HIS A 27 1.70 3.52 2.29
CA HIS A 27 1.37 2.40 1.41
C HIS A 27 0.35 1.47 2.07
N THR A 28 0.56 1.16 3.35
CA THR A 28 -0.35 0.29 4.10
C THR A 28 -1.72 0.92 4.29
N GLU A 29 -1.80 2.22 4.55
CA GLU A 29 -3.07 2.94 4.67
C GLU A 29 -3.88 2.92 3.38
N LEU A 30 -3.24 3.17 2.24
CA LEU A 30 -3.90 3.14 0.94
C LEU A 30 -4.52 1.75 0.64
N VAL A 31 -3.76 0.69 0.90
CA VAL A 31 -4.25 -0.69 0.73
C VAL A 31 -5.37 -1.02 1.72
N ARG A 32 -5.28 -0.56 2.98
CA ARG A 32 -6.35 -0.76 3.97
C ARG A 32 -7.66 -0.13 3.50
N LYS A 33 -7.63 1.13 3.07
CA LYS A 33 -8.82 1.84 2.56
C LYS A 33 -9.48 1.11 1.39
N ALA A 34 -8.69 0.55 0.48
CA ALA A 34 -9.20 -0.24 -0.63
C ALA A 34 -9.87 -1.55 -0.17
N LEU A 35 -9.28 -2.26 0.80
CA LEU A 35 -9.83 -3.51 1.34
C LEU A 35 -11.10 -3.28 2.17
N GLU A 36 -11.17 -2.15 2.86
CA GLU A 36 -12.34 -1.71 3.64
C GLU A 36 -13.45 -1.08 2.76
N LYS A 37 -13.20 -0.94 1.45
CA LYS A 37 -14.11 -0.32 0.47
C LYS A 37 -14.41 1.16 0.76
N GLU A 38 -13.51 1.85 1.46
CA GLU A 38 -13.60 3.29 1.69
C GLU A 38 -13.26 4.09 0.42
N ILE A 39 -12.47 3.49 -0.48
CA ILE A 39 -12.14 4.03 -1.80
C ILE A 39 -12.48 3.02 -2.89
N THR A 40 -12.76 3.53 -4.08
CA THR A 40 -12.92 2.72 -5.28
C THR A 40 -11.58 2.19 -5.79
N ASN A 41 -11.62 1.17 -6.64
CA ASN A 41 -10.43 0.66 -7.31
C ASN A 41 -9.78 1.72 -8.22
N GLU A 42 -10.57 2.61 -8.82
CA GLU A 42 -10.04 3.70 -9.65
C GLU A 42 -9.28 4.72 -8.81
N GLU A 43 -9.83 5.14 -7.67
CA GLU A 43 -9.15 6.03 -6.72
C GLU A 43 -7.87 5.42 -6.16
N PHE A 44 -7.89 4.12 -5.86
CA PHE A 44 -6.69 3.38 -5.44
C PHE A 44 -5.59 3.44 -6.50
N LEU A 45 -5.92 3.20 -7.77
CA LEU A 45 -4.96 3.21 -8.86
C LEU A 45 -4.36 4.59 -9.11
N ILE A 46 -5.18 5.65 -9.03
CA ILE A 46 -4.73 7.03 -9.16
C ILE A 46 -3.72 7.38 -8.05
N GLU A 47 -4.06 7.07 -6.80
CA GLU A 47 -3.21 7.41 -5.66
C GLU A 47 -1.94 6.56 -5.62
N ALA A 48 -2.02 5.26 -5.95
CA ALA A 48 -0.86 4.40 -6.07
C ALA A 48 0.12 4.91 -7.13
N LYS A 49 -0.39 5.37 -8.28
CA LYS A 49 0.43 5.98 -9.34
C LYS A 49 1.06 7.29 -8.87
N ARG A 50 0.31 8.14 -8.14
CA ARG A 50 0.82 9.38 -7.56
C ARG A 50 1.98 9.12 -6.60
N LEU A 51 1.84 8.15 -5.70
CA LEU A 51 2.89 7.75 -4.75
C LEU A 51 4.14 7.21 -5.44
N ALA A 52 3.97 6.42 -6.51
CA ALA A 52 5.08 5.93 -7.32
C ALA A 52 5.84 7.07 -8.01
N GLN A 53 5.11 8.04 -8.58
CA GLN A 53 5.69 9.21 -9.26
C GLN A 53 6.41 10.16 -8.30
N GLN A 54 5.91 10.34 -7.07
CA GLN A 54 6.59 11.16 -6.05
C GLN A 54 7.97 10.61 -5.71
N LYS A 55 8.12 9.28 -5.66
CA LYS A 55 9.40 8.63 -5.39
C LYS A 55 10.43 8.84 -6.51
N ASP A 56 9.99 8.90 -7.77
CA ASP A 56 10.87 9.21 -8.91
C ASP A 56 11.29 10.69 -8.95
N GLY A 57 10.52 11.58 -8.33
CA GLY A 57 10.86 13.01 -8.22
C GLY A 57 12.03 13.29 -7.28
N ASP A 58 12.26 12.46 -6.27
CA ASP A 58 13.39 12.55 -5.33
C ASP A 58 14.68 11.89 -5.85
N LEU A 59 14.63 11.26 -7.04
CA LEU A 59 15.73 10.53 -7.68
C LEU A 59 16.32 11.26 -8.90
N LYS A 60 15.96 12.53 -9.13
CA LYS A 60 16.51 13.38 -10.20
C LYS A 60 17.32 14.56 -9.67
#